data_AF-S9PPP3-F1
#
_entry.id   AF-S9PPP3-F1
#
_cell.length_a   1.000
_cell.length_b   1.000
_cell.length_c   1.000
_cell.angle_alpha   90.00
_cell.angle_beta   90.00
_cell.angle_gamma   90.00
#
_symmetry.space_group_name_H-M   'P 1'
#
loop_
_entity.id
_entity.type
_entity.pdbx_description
1 polymer ?
#
loop_
_entity_poly.entity_id
_entity_poly.type
_entity_poly.pdbx_seq_one_letter_code
_entity_poly.pdbx_strand_id
1 'polypeptide(L)'
;MMLCGLLLVFLFSLFSFGYSSLNESYNEGLYLENLSNRHTYASFTFEIDTKANREDRYAFSESNYQFFPLSLARTMKDQKVMDLHVRATRGRWDYGFWKQPPDNGFHSGGSGFEVWASFIDDQDLDSWYKLTSQLSGLFCFSSNNIDELNTYEPLLSFVPSWSSTSHTRYFASLPQESVCTENLSSLLKFLPCKNRAGIASLLNSHLLFDTDWYSLSIDIVPNLTDDLSSMKLIVKIQTVIDVERTNRRKLETRFSSPPEFCGDDIAHDPLRCLTATYTASFHTLEDLFHKTLEKKCPFKSSESDIYVKNSSSLVVGYPLEMAKEISIPVISEERPGSPVLVERSLTNSGNHWGGIISTFTNPTDESYSIVYFERLPWYARVYLHTMKIAVNDQPVTCIDFFQDQVYQPLKDRKAGTMIESRFTIPARSSVVMSYDIEKTTLRLQEYPPDANRGYDLPPSIVSVYNTDDVEICQLRTSALLLFIPTPDFSMPYNVIILTSTIMALTFGGSFNFLTRKIVPVSELPKSKKSSLFQRIRSKLKRKDS
;
A
#
# COMPACT_ATOMS: atom_id res chain seq x y z
N MET A 1 23.07 -26.77 57.78
CA MET A 1 23.70 -27.13 56.49
C MET A 1 22.70 -27.49 55.38
N MET A 2 21.50 -28.03 55.65
CA MET A 2 20.51 -28.34 54.59
C MET A 2 19.83 -27.13 53.92
N LEU A 3 19.66 -26.00 54.62
CA LEU A 3 19.01 -24.81 54.03
C LEU A 3 19.87 -24.12 52.95
N CYS A 4 21.21 -24.17 53.09
CA CYS A 4 22.13 -23.52 52.17
C CYS A 4 22.24 -24.29 50.83
N GLY A 5 22.13 -25.62 50.87
CA GLY A 5 22.11 -26.47 49.67
C GLY A 5 20.84 -26.30 48.84
N LEU A 6 19.68 -26.13 49.48
CA LEU A 6 18.41 -25.87 48.79
C LEU A 6 18.40 -24.50 48.10
N LEU A 7 19.01 -23.47 48.72
CA LEU A 7 19.10 -22.13 48.12
C LEU A 7 20.01 -22.12 46.89
N LEU A 8 21.12 -22.87 46.94
CA LEU A 8 22.07 -23.02 45.83
C LEU A 8 21.46 -23.78 44.64
N VAL A 9 20.67 -24.83 44.89
CA VAL A 9 19.95 -25.56 43.83
C VAL A 9 18.84 -24.69 43.22
N PHE A 10 18.16 -23.85 44.02
CA PHE A 10 17.14 -22.92 43.52
C PHE A 10 17.76 -21.75 42.71
N LEU A 11 18.94 -21.27 43.11
CA LEU A 11 19.73 -20.30 42.33
C LEU A 11 20.30 -20.91 41.06
N PHE A 12 20.74 -22.18 41.07
CA PHE A 12 21.19 -22.89 39.88
C PHE A 12 20.03 -23.21 38.94
N SER A 13 18.82 -23.53 39.43
CA SER A 13 17.64 -23.72 38.58
C SER A 13 17.15 -22.41 37.97
N LEU A 14 17.23 -21.29 38.69
CA LEU A 14 16.96 -19.95 38.16
C LEU A 14 18.01 -19.52 37.11
N PHE A 15 19.28 -19.88 37.28
CA PHE A 15 20.32 -19.63 36.28
C PHE A 15 20.22 -20.55 35.06
N SER A 16 19.84 -21.82 35.23
CA SER A 16 19.64 -22.77 34.13
C SER A 16 18.38 -22.47 33.30
N PHE A 17 17.39 -21.76 33.85
CA PHE A 17 16.24 -21.25 33.09
C PHE A 17 16.56 -19.99 32.26
N GLY A 18 17.73 -19.36 32.46
CA GLY A 18 18.14 -18.14 31.76
C GLY A 18 18.88 -18.35 30.44
N TYR A 19 19.23 -19.59 30.08
CA TYR A 19 19.91 -19.94 28.83
C TYR A 19 19.02 -20.83 27.96
N SER A 20 17.87 -20.32 27.52
CA SER A 20 17.36 -20.75 26.21
C SER A 20 18.17 -19.99 25.17
N SER A 21 18.87 -20.71 24.28
CA SER A 21 19.48 -20.09 23.12
C SER A 21 18.43 -19.29 22.36
N LEU A 22 18.68 -17.99 22.11
CA LEU A 22 17.82 -17.20 21.24
C LEU A 22 17.85 -17.83 19.84
N ASN A 23 16.77 -18.52 19.48
CA ASN A 23 16.54 -19.01 18.12
C ASN A 23 16.04 -17.90 17.19
N GLU A 24 15.85 -16.69 17.71
CA GLU A 24 15.35 -15.54 16.97
C GLU A 24 16.29 -14.33 17.10
N SER A 25 16.49 -13.60 16.00
CA SER A 25 17.20 -12.33 15.97
C SER A 25 16.29 -11.21 15.47
N TYR A 26 16.41 -10.03 16.06
CA TYR A 26 15.70 -8.83 15.64
C TYR A 26 16.69 -7.73 15.25
N ASN A 27 16.48 -7.18 14.07
CA ASN A 27 17.23 -6.04 13.54
C ASN A 27 16.28 -4.96 13.04
N GLU A 28 16.69 -3.71 13.24
CA GLU A 28 16.01 -2.54 12.70
C GLU A 28 17.04 -1.60 12.08
N GLY A 29 16.70 -0.98 10.95
CA GLY A 29 17.56 -0.03 10.26
C GLY A 29 16.75 1.01 9.49
N LEU A 30 17.11 2.28 9.63
CA LEU A 30 16.54 3.38 8.85
C LEU A 30 17.55 3.77 7.77
N TYR A 31 17.20 3.52 6.52
CA TYR A 31 17.99 3.96 5.37
C TYR A 31 17.48 5.30 4.85
N LEU A 32 18.38 6.26 4.66
CA LEU A 32 18.09 7.60 4.19
C LEU A 32 18.96 7.92 2.99
N GLU A 33 18.32 8.42 1.94
CA GLU A 33 18.99 8.80 0.72
C GLU A 33 18.30 10.03 0.12
N ASN A 34 19.08 11.03 -0.25
CA ASN A 34 18.52 12.18 -0.94
C ASN A 34 18.23 11.84 -2.42
N LEU A 35 17.03 12.17 -2.90
CA LEU A 35 16.63 11.97 -4.30
C LEU A 35 16.81 13.25 -5.12
N SER A 36 16.54 14.41 -4.51
CA SER A 36 16.69 15.74 -5.12
C SER A 36 16.79 16.79 -4.01
N ASN A 37 16.98 18.08 -4.33
CA ASN A 37 17.03 19.15 -3.32
C ASN A 37 15.80 19.17 -2.39
N ARG A 38 14.63 18.74 -2.89
CA ARG A 38 13.34 18.77 -2.19
C ARG A 38 12.86 17.40 -1.69
N HIS A 39 13.34 16.31 -2.28
CA HIS A 39 12.83 14.97 -1.98
C HIS A 39 13.89 14.10 -1.32
N THR A 40 13.55 13.51 -0.18
CA THR A 40 14.40 12.55 0.52
C THR A 40 13.66 11.22 0.66
N TYR A 41 14.32 10.14 0.27
CA TYR A 41 13.85 8.78 0.46
C TYR A 41 14.19 8.30 1.87
N ALA A 42 13.21 7.70 2.54
CA ALA A 42 13.39 7.03 3.81
C ALA A 42 12.82 5.60 3.75
N SER A 43 13.60 4.63 4.20
CA SER A 43 13.20 3.23 4.30
C SER A 43 13.47 2.70 5.71
N PHE A 44 12.41 2.49 6.46
CA PHE A 44 12.46 1.79 7.74
C PHE A 44 12.37 0.30 7.47
N THR A 45 13.41 -0.44 7.84
CA THR A 45 13.49 -1.90 7.67
C THR A 45 13.52 -2.55 9.04
N PHE A 46 12.67 -3.54 9.25
CA PHE A 46 12.66 -4.38 10.44
C PHE A 46 12.74 -5.83 10.00
N GLU A 47 13.71 -6.57 10.53
CA GLU A 47 13.97 -7.96 10.17
C GLU A 47 13.89 -8.82 11.44
N ILE A 48 13.12 -9.90 11.35
CA ILE A 48 13.06 -10.94 12.37
C ILE A 48 13.43 -12.26 11.70
N ASP A 49 14.55 -12.84 12.11
CA ASP A 49 14.92 -14.18 11.68
C ASP A 49 14.52 -15.17 12.76
N THR A 50 13.92 -16.28 12.35
CA THR A 50 13.53 -17.39 13.23
C THR A 50 14.15 -18.68 12.71
N LYS A 51 14.89 -19.37 13.57
CA LYS A 51 15.37 -20.74 13.33
C LYS A 51 14.36 -21.74 13.88
N ALA A 52 13.87 -22.61 13.02
CA ALA A 52 13.02 -23.74 13.34
C ALA A 52 13.83 -25.02 13.56
N ASN A 53 13.21 -25.98 14.24
CA ASN A 53 13.79 -27.30 14.41
C ASN A 53 13.64 -28.11 13.11
N ARG A 54 14.76 -28.70 12.65
CA ARG A 54 14.85 -29.49 11.41
C ARG A 54 13.92 -30.70 11.30
N GLU A 55 13.31 -31.13 12.41
CA GLU A 55 12.44 -32.31 12.42
C GLU A 55 11.06 -32.04 11.79
N ASP A 56 10.60 -30.78 11.85
CA ASP A 56 9.38 -30.37 11.18
C ASP A 56 9.73 -29.87 9.77
N ARG A 57 9.07 -30.38 8.73
CA ARG A 57 9.18 -29.87 7.34
C ARG A 57 8.65 -28.43 7.17
N TYR A 58 8.32 -27.78 8.28
CA TYR A 58 7.70 -26.47 8.37
C TYR A 58 8.47 -25.65 9.38
N ALA A 59 8.78 -24.41 9.04
CA ALA A 59 9.39 -23.48 9.97
C ALA A 59 8.51 -23.20 11.20
N PHE A 60 7.19 -23.28 11.02
CA PHE A 60 6.24 -22.90 12.05
C PHE A 60 5.72 -24.13 12.81
N SER A 61 6.51 -24.63 13.77
CA SER A 61 6.03 -25.61 14.75
C SER A 61 5.41 -24.92 15.98
N GLU A 62 4.84 -25.67 16.92
CA GLU A 62 4.28 -25.13 18.18
C GLU A 62 5.38 -24.62 19.14
N SER A 63 6.35 -23.88 18.62
CA SER A 63 7.42 -23.25 19.37
C SER A 63 6.93 -21.94 20.02
N ASN A 64 7.57 -21.59 21.14
CA ASN A 64 7.40 -20.29 21.79
C ASN A 64 8.17 -19.23 20.99
N TYR A 65 7.49 -18.50 20.09
CA TYR A 65 8.07 -17.34 19.41
C TYR A 65 8.23 -16.17 20.39
N GLN A 66 9.36 -15.47 20.35
CA GLN A 66 9.63 -14.32 21.22
C GLN A 66 9.36 -13.00 20.50
N PHE A 67 9.79 -12.90 19.25
CA PHE A 67 9.69 -11.74 18.37
C PHE A 67 8.78 -12.01 17.18
N PHE A 68 8.82 -13.22 16.60
CA PHE A 68 8.00 -13.52 15.43
C PHE A 68 6.50 -13.49 15.79
N PRO A 69 5.66 -12.77 15.03
CA PRO A 69 4.24 -12.68 15.32
C PRO A 69 3.51 -14.02 15.21
N LEU A 70 2.98 -14.49 16.35
CA LEU A 70 2.25 -15.76 16.44
C LEU A 70 1.02 -15.82 15.52
N SER A 71 0.35 -14.69 15.28
CA SER A 71 -0.79 -14.64 14.36
C SER A 71 -0.38 -14.97 12.92
N LEU A 72 0.74 -14.43 12.43
CA LEU A 72 1.25 -14.71 11.09
C LEU A 72 1.77 -16.15 10.99
N ALA A 73 2.51 -16.62 12.00
CA ALA A 73 3.00 -17.99 12.03
C ALA A 73 1.86 -19.02 11.97
N ARG A 74 0.78 -18.80 12.72
CA ARG A 74 -0.41 -19.66 12.71
C ARG A 74 -1.14 -19.61 11.37
N THR A 75 -1.36 -18.42 10.82
CA THR A 75 -2.01 -18.25 9.53
C THR A 75 -1.24 -18.98 8.41
N MET A 76 0.09 -18.85 8.37
CA MET A 76 0.90 -19.55 7.37
C MET A 76 0.91 -21.07 7.59
N LYS A 77 1.01 -21.52 8.84
CA LYS A 77 0.96 -22.95 9.19
C LYS A 77 -0.37 -23.60 8.79
N ASP A 78 -1.49 -22.98 9.16
CA ASP A 78 -2.84 -23.52 8.97
C ASP A 78 -3.18 -23.66 7.48
N GLN A 79 -2.71 -22.73 6.65
CA GLN A 79 -2.94 -22.75 5.20
C GLN A 79 -1.78 -23.36 4.39
N LYS A 80 -0.75 -23.91 5.06
CA LYS A 80 0.46 -24.50 4.44
C LYS A 80 1.16 -23.58 3.42
N VAL A 81 1.32 -22.32 3.81
CA VAL A 81 1.97 -21.29 2.99
C VAL A 81 3.48 -21.35 3.20
N MET A 82 4.25 -21.29 2.12
CA MET A 82 5.72 -21.28 2.17
C MET A 82 6.29 -19.87 2.25
N ASP A 83 5.81 -19.00 1.38
CA ASP A 83 6.15 -17.59 1.37
C ASP A 83 4.89 -16.74 1.30
N LEU A 84 4.95 -15.57 1.91
CA LEU A 84 3.84 -14.65 1.97
C LEU A 84 4.35 -13.24 1.80
N HIS A 85 3.71 -12.53 0.87
CA HIS A 85 4.05 -11.16 0.56
C HIS A 85 2.80 -10.31 0.55
N VAL A 86 2.86 -9.19 1.26
CA VAL A 86 1.81 -8.18 1.30
C VAL A 86 2.43 -6.84 0.97
N ARG A 87 1.78 -6.06 0.10
CA ARG A 87 2.14 -4.69 -0.23
C ARG A 87 0.93 -3.80 -0.11
N ALA A 88 1.14 -2.61 0.43
CA ALA A 88 0.14 -1.55 0.46
C ALA A 88 0.83 -0.23 0.09
N THR A 89 0.60 0.25 -1.13
CA THR A 89 1.32 1.40 -1.69
C THR A 89 0.35 2.48 -2.13
N ARG A 90 0.75 3.74 -1.96
CA ARG A 90 0.06 4.89 -2.53
C ARG A 90 1.06 5.80 -3.22
N GLY A 91 0.63 6.38 -4.33
CA GLY A 91 1.44 7.26 -5.16
C GLY A 91 2.09 6.50 -6.31
N ARG A 92 2.85 7.23 -7.12
CA ARG A 92 3.59 6.70 -8.27
C ARG A 92 5.07 6.94 -8.04
N TRP A 93 5.88 5.90 -8.17
CA TRP A 93 7.31 6.08 -8.26
C TRP A 93 7.67 6.75 -9.59
N ASP A 94 8.33 7.90 -9.53
CA ASP A 94 8.79 8.60 -10.72
C ASP A 94 10.16 8.04 -11.17
N TYR A 95 10.13 7.04 -12.04
CA TYR A 95 11.35 6.44 -12.61
C TYR A 95 12.17 7.42 -13.48
N GLY A 96 11.58 8.53 -13.95
CA GLY A 96 12.28 9.55 -14.72
C GLY A 96 13.07 10.51 -13.83
N PHE A 97 12.45 10.97 -12.73
CA PHE A 97 13.02 11.94 -11.80
C PHE A 97 13.76 11.29 -10.63
N TRP A 98 13.16 10.31 -9.93
CA TRP A 98 13.78 9.60 -8.81
C TRP A 98 14.71 8.46 -9.24
N LYS A 99 14.67 8.09 -10.53
CA LYS A 99 15.46 7.01 -11.13
C LYS A 99 15.14 5.64 -10.54
N GLN A 100 16.10 4.73 -10.47
CA GLN A 100 15.89 3.38 -9.94
C GLN A 100 15.53 3.43 -8.44
N PRO A 101 14.44 2.76 -8.02
CA PRO A 101 14.08 2.67 -6.61
C PRO A 101 15.14 1.87 -5.83
N PRO A 102 15.41 2.22 -4.56
CA PRO A 102 16.21 1.39 -3.67
C PRO A 102 15.63 -0.04 -3.54
N ASP A 103 16.50 -0.99 -3.18
CA ASP A 103 16.19 -2.43 -3.21
C ASP A 103 15.67 -2.93 -4.57
N ASN A 104 16.01 -2.23 -5.66
CA ASN A 104 15.61 -2.54 -7.03
C ASN A 104 14.08 -2.74 -7.22
N GLY A 105 13.26 -2.18 -6.32
CA GLY A 105 11.80 -2.27 -6.38
C GLY A 105 11.17 -3.54 -5.82
N PHE A 106 11.95 -4.52 -5.33
CA PHE A 106 11.44 -5.81 -4.81
C PHE A 106 10.49 -5.67 -3.60
N HIS A 107 10.69 -4.65 -2.78
CA HIS A 107 9.86 -4.37 -1.61
C HIS A 107 8.79 -3.28 -1.86
N SER A 108 8.70 -2.77 -3.08
CA SER A 108 7.69 -1.79 -3.48
C SER A 108 6.50 -2.47 -4.17
N GLY A 109 5.28 -2.04 -3.86
CA GLY A 109 4.05 -2.53 -4.52
C GLY A 109 3.50 -1.57 -5.57
N GLY A 110 2.51 -2.04 -6.32
CA GLY A 110 1.62 -1.19 -7.11
C GLY A 110 0.65 -0.40 -6.21
N SER A 111 0.06 0.66 -6.76
CA SER A 111 -0.99 1.42 -6.08
C SER A 111 -2.12 0.51 -5.58
N GLY A 112 -2.51 0.69 -4.33
CA GLY A 112 -3.50 -0.12 -3.64
C GLY A 112 -2.86 -1.25 -2.82
N PHE A 113 -3.57 -2.37 -2.71
CA PHE A 113 -3.08 -3.57 -2.03
C PHE A 113 -2.71 -4.66 -3.03
N GLU A 114 -1.62 -5.37 -2.76
CA GLU A 114 -1.20 -6.57 -3.48
C GLU A 114 -0.83 -7.65 -2.48
N VAL A 115 -1.27 -8.88 -2.74
CA VAL A 115 -0.95 -10.05 -1.90
C VAL A 115 -0.59 -11.21 -2.82
N TRP A 116 0.51 -11.89 -2.53
CA TRP A 116 0.84 -13.14 -3.18
C TRP A 116 1.50 -14.13 -2.22
N ALA A 117 1.30 -15.41 -2.51
CA ALA A 117 1.80 -16.50 -1.68
C ALA A 117 1.98 -17.78 -2.51
N SER A 118 3.00 -18.57 -2.16
CA SER A 118 3.24 -19.91 -2.71
C SER A 118 2.88 -20.98 -1.67
N PHE A 119 2.30 -22.08 -2.15
CA PHE A 119 1.78 -23.17 -1.32
C PHE A 119 2.59 -24.46 -1.53
N ILE A 120 2.79 -25.24 -0.45
CA ILE A 120 3.63 -26.46 -0.45
C ILE A 120 3.06 -27.57 -1.34
N ASP A 121 1.75 -27.74 -1.27
CA ASP A 121 1.00 -28.70 -2.08
C ASP A 121 0.15 -27.91 -3.09
N ASP A 122 -0.35 -28.59 -4.13
CA ASP A 122 -1.45 -28.04 -4.95
C ASP A 122 -2.69 -27.92 -4.06
N GLN A 123 -2.80 -26.75 -3.42
CA GLN A 123 -3.88 -26.41 -2.51
C GLN A 123 -5.03 -25.81 -3.29
N ASP A 124 -6.24 -26.21 -2.90
CA ASP A 124 -7.47 -25.65 -3.42
C ASP A 124 -7.54 -24.13 -3.18
N LEU A 125 -8.19 -23.40 -4.10
CA LEU A 125 -8.49 -21.97 -3.99
C LEU A 125 -9.14 -21.58 -2.65
N ASP A 126 -9.80 -22.52 -1.98
CA ASP A 126 -10.38 -22.33 -0.64
C ASP A 126 -9.33 -21.95 0.41
N SER A 127 -8.13 -22.53 0.35
CA SER A 127 -7.03 -22.21 1.28
C SER A 127 -6.52 -20.79 1.05
N TRP A 128 -6.49 -20.33 -0.21
CA TRP A 128 -6.18 -18.95 -0.58
C TRP A 128 -7.21 -17.95 -0.04
N TYR A 129 -8.51 -18.26 -0.14
CA TYR A 129 -9.55 -17.38 0.40
C TYR A 129 -9.55 -17.34 1.94
N LYS A 130 -9.24 -18.47 2.60
CA LYS A 130 -9.04 -18.49 4.06
C LYS A 130 -7.83 -17.66 4.47
N LEU A 131 -6.71 -17.77 3.75
CA LEU A 131 -5.50 -16.99 3.99
C LEU A 131 -5.80 -15.49 3.88
N THR A 132 -6.32 -15.06 2.74
CA THR A 132 -6.62 -13.64 2.48
C THR A 132 -7.67 -13.09 3.45
N SER A 133 -8.63 -13.91 3.87
CA SER A 133 -9.60 -13.54 4.90
C SER A 133 -9.01 -13.40 6.31
N GLN A 134 -7.97 -14.14 6.65
CA GLN A 134 -7.26 -13.92 7.93
C GLN A 134 -6.35 -12.70 7.84
N LEU A 135 -5.67 -12.51 6.71
CA LEU A 135 -4.77 -11.37 6.48
C LEU A 135 -5.52 -10.05 6.47
N SER A 136 -6.72 -9.98 5.91
CA SER A 136 -7.55 -8.77 5.93
C SER A 136 -7.89 -8.32 7.35
N GLY A 137 -8.17 -9.25 8.27
CA GLY A 137 -8.38 -8.97 9.68
C GLY A 137 -7.12 -8.48 10.39
N LEU A 138 -5.95 -8.98 9.98
CA LEU A 138 -4.65 -8.57 10.53
C LEU A 138 -4.19 -7.20 9.99
N PHE A 139 -4.38 -6.94 8.70
CA PHE A 139 -3.88 -5.76 8.00
C PHE A 139 -4.92 -4.66 7.82
N CYS A 140 -6.20 -4.92 8.13
CA CYS A 140 -7.30 -3.97 7.97
C CYS A 140 -7.50 -3.50 6.52
N PHE A 141 -7.43 -4.43 5.55
CA PHE A 141 -7.91 -4.18 4.18
C PHE A 141 -9.25 -4.88 3.94
N SER A 142 -10.00 -4.44 2.94
CA SER A 142 -11.31 -5.01 2.59
C SER A 142 -11.20 -6.47 2.14
N SER A 143 -11.33 -7.40 3.10
CA SER A 143 -11.35 -8.85 2.87
C SER A 143 -12.37 -9.29 1.83
N ASN A 144 -13.51 -8.61 1.81
CA ASN A 144 -14.66 -9.00 0.98
C ASN A 144 -14.41 -8.74 -0.50
N ASN A 145 -13.31 -8.07 -0.84
CA ASN A 145 -12.98 -7.71 -2.20
C ASN A 145 -11.91 -8.62 -2.81
N ILE A 146 -11.29 -9.54 -2.06
CA ILE A 146 -10.46 -10.60 -2.66
C ILE A 146 -11.33 -11.82 -2.90
N ASP A 147 -11.66 -12.05 -4.16
CA ASP A 147 -12.56 -13.09 -4.64
C ASP A 147 -12.02 -13.70 -5.95
N GLU A 148 -12.86 -14.48 -6.63
CA GLU A 148 -12.51 -15.07 -7.93
C GLU A 148 -12.25 -14.00 -9.02
N LEU A 149 -12.79 -12.78 -8.89
CA LEU A 149 -12.70 -11.75 -9.92
C LEU A 149 -11.30 -11.14 -10.02
N ASN A 150 -10.56 -11.12 -8.92
CA ASN A 150 -9.24 -10.48 -8.80
C ASN A 150 -8.14 -11.41 -8.27
N THR A 151 -8.42 -12.71 -8.19
CA THR A 151 -7.42 -13.76 -7.94
C THR A 151 -6.87 -14.29 -9.26
N TYR A 152 -5.55 -14.40 -9.33
CA TYR A 152 -4.78 -14.79 -10.50
C TYR A 152 -3.73 -15.83 -10.09
N GLU A 153 -3.39 -16.74 -11.00
CA GLU A 153 -2.40 -17.79 -10.79
C GLU A 153 -1.18 -17.56 -11.72
N PRO A 154 -0.21 -16.71 -11.31
CA PRO A 154 0.95 -16.42 -12.15
C PRO A 154 1.89 -17.63 -12.24
N LEU A 155 2.35 -17.91 -13.46
CA LEU A 155 3.31 -18.98 -13.75
C LEU A 155 4.72 -18.44 -13.99
N LEU A 156 4.87 -17.27 -14.62
CA LEU A 156 6.17 -16.69 -14.95
C LEU A 156 6.67 -15.67 -13.91
N SER A 157 5.75 -14.97 -13.26
CA SER A 157 6.04 -13.90 -12.29
C SER A 157 6.10 -14.45 -10.86
N PHE A 158 6.87 -13.80 -9.98
CA PHE A 158 7.01 -14.19 -8.57
C PHE A 158 7.44 -15.65 -8.40
N VAL A 159 8.38 -16.11 -9.23
CA VAL A 159 9.02 -17.40 -9.01
C VAL A 159 9.92 -17.25 -7.80
N PRO A 160 9.72 -18.03 -6.72
CA PRO A 160 10.56 -17.94 -5.54
C PRO A 160 12.02 -18.25 -5.91
N SER A 161 12.95 -17.36 -5.55
CA SER A 161 14.38 -17.54 -5.84
C SER A 161 14.98 -18.81 -5.23
N TRP A 162 14.31 -19.35 -4.21
CA TRP A 162 14.73 -20.51 -3.45
C TRP A 162 14.18 -21.85 -3.98
N SER A 163 13.18 -21.86 -4.86
CA SER A 163 12.61 -23.12 -5.34
C SER A 163 12.24 -23.08 -6.81
N SER A 164 12.76 -24.05 -7.56
CA SER A 164 12.45 -24.27 -8.97
C SER A 164 11.26 -25.21 -9.19
N THR A 165 10.62 -25.73 -8.13
CA THR A 165 9.47 -26.64 -8.27
C THR A 165 8.18 -25.86 -8.50
N SER A 166 7.29 -26.46 -9.30
CA SER A 166 5.97 -25.91 -9.63
C SER A 166 5.05 -25.95 -8.41
N HIS A 167 5.20 -24.97 -7.54
CA HIS A 167 4.25 -24.73 -6.47
C HIS A 167 3.11 -23.86 -6.99
N THR A 168 1.88 -24.17 -6.55
CA THR A 168 0.72 -23.33 -6.82
C THR A 168 0.94 -21.96 -6.18
N ARG A 169 0.76 -20.90 -6.98
CA ARG A 169 0.98 -19.50 -6.57
C ARG A 169 -0.27 -18.71 -6.87
N TYR A 170 -0.74 -17.99 -5.86
CA TYR A 170 -1.87 -17.09 -6.03
C TYR A 170 -1.44 -15.66 -5.81
N PHE A 171 -2.02 -14.78 -6.61
CA PHE A 171 -1.81 -13.35 -6.56
C PHE A 171 -3.19 -12.67 -6.58
N ALA A 172 -3.39 -11.67 -5.74
CA ALA A 172 -4.54 -10.76 -5.85
C ALA A 172 -4.14 -9.31 -5.64
N SER A 173 -4.94 -8.40 -6.21
CA SER A 173 -4.74 -6.97 -6.05
C SER A 173 -6.04 -6.19 -5.92
N LEU A 174 -5.99 -5.13 -5.12
CA LEU A 174 -7.06 -4.17 -4.90
C LEU A 174 -6.56 -2.76 -5.18
N PRO A 175 -6.57 -2.30 -6.44
CA PRO A 175 -6.00 -1.00 -6.81
C PRO A 175 -6.79 0.19 -6.26
N GLN A 176 -8.09 0.02 -6.00
CA GLN A 176 -8.97 1.06 -5.45
C GLN A 176 -8.93 1.15 -3.92
N GLU A 177 -8.34 0.17 -3.24
CA GLU A 177 -8.27 0.15 -1.79
C GLU A 177 -7.24 1.18 -1.31
N SER A 178 -7.71 2.18 -0.57
CA SER A 178 -6.83 3.19 -0.02
C SER A 178 -6.04 2.65 1.16
N VAL A 179 -4.74 2.97 1.23
CA VAL A 179 -3.94 2.67 2.43
C VAL A 179 -4.24 3.70 3.52
N CYS A 180 -4.70 3.22 4.67
CA CYS A 180 -5.18 4.01 5.81
C CYS A 180 -4.22 3.92 7.02
N THR A 181 -4.47 4.75 8.04
CA THR A 181 -3.64 4.82 9.26
C THR A 181 -3.70 3.54 10.11
N GLU A 182 -4.79 2.80 9.96
CA GLU A 182 -5.07 1.52 10.58
C GLU A 182 -4.11 0.44 10.06
N ASN A 183 -3.78 0.46 8.77
CA ASN A 183 -2.84 -0.48 8.17
C ASN A 183 -1.43 -0.31 8.76
N LEU A 184 -0.97 0.94 8.90
CA LEU A 184 0.30 1.25 9.56
C LEU A 184 0.25 0.85 11.04
N SER A 185 -0.83 1.17 11.74
CA SER A 185 -0.98 0.84 13.16
C SER A 185 -0.98 -0.67 13.40
N SER A 186 -1.55 -1.45 12.49
CA SER A 186 -1.53 -2.91 12.51
C SER A 186 -0.13 -3.46 12.20
N LEU A 187 0.57 -2.89 11.22
CA LEU A 187 1.94 -3.26 10.89
C LEU A 187 2.88 -3.09 12.09
N LEU A 188 2.80 -1.95 12.78
CA LEU A 188 3.63 -1.66 13.95
C LEU A 188 3.34 -2.58 15.14
N LYS A 189 2.19 -3.26 15.20
CA LYS A 189 1.90 -4.25 16.26
C LYS A 189 2.74 -5.52 16.13
N PHE A 190 3.24 -5.82 14.92
CA PHE A 190 4.11 -6.97 14.67
C PHE A 190 5.55 -6.75 15.13
N LEU A 191 5.93 -5.50 15.39
CA LEU A 191 7.28 -5.17 15.82
C LEU A 191 7.43 -5.36 17.34
N PRO A 192 8.54 -5.94 17.85
CA PRO A 192 8.77 -6.14 19.29
C PRO A 192 8.68 -4.85 20.10
N CYS A 193 9.25 -3.75 19.57
CA CYS A 193 9.27 -2.43 20.20
C CYS A 193 8.09 -1.52 19.80
N LYS A 194 7.21 -1.99 18.90
CA LYS A 194 6.06 -1.25 18.38
C LYS A 194 6.47 0.17 17.94
N ASN A 195 5.69 1.18 18.31
CA ASN A 195 5.98 2.60 18.09
C ASN A 195 6.49 3.32 19.37
N ARG A 196 7.13 2.59 20.30
CA ARG A 196 7.53 3.15 21.62
C ARG A 196 9.02 3.38 21.78
N ALA A 197 9.83 2.64 21.03
CA ALA A 197 11.29 2.71 21.07
C ALA A 197 11.86 2.30 19.70
N GLY A 198 13.13 2.65 19.47
CA GLY A 198 13.82 2.37 18.22
C GLY A 198 13.41 3.32 17.10
N ILE A 199 13.85 3.01 15.89
CA ILE A 199 13.57 3.83 14.69
C ILE A 199 12.07 3.96 14.40
N ALA A 200 11.26 2.98 14.79
CA ALA A 200 9.81 3.01 14.61
C ALA A 200 9.16 4.23 15.29
N SER A 201 9.75 4.74 16.39
CA SER A 201 9.25 5.92 17.11
C SER A 201 9.25 7.21 16.30
N LEU A 202 10.10 7.30 15.26
CA LEU A 202 10.13 8.41 14.29
C LEU A 202 8.89 8.46 13.40
N LEU A 203 8.21 7.32 13.22
CA LEU A 203 7.03 7.27 12.35
C LEU A 203 5.90 8.13 12.93
N ASN A 204 5.41 9.04 12.10
CA ASN A 204 4.23 9.83 12.35
C ASN A 204 3.24 9.54 11.21
N SER A 205 2.07 9.02 11.54
CA SER A 205 1.06 8.66 10.55
C SER A 205 0.70 9.85 9.66
N HIS A 206 0.44 11.02 10.24
CA HIS A 206 0.02 12.21 9.48
C HIS A 206 1.11 12.71 8.52
N LEU A 207 2.39 12.58 8.88
CA LEU A 207 3.48 12.95 7.98
C LEU A 207 3.68 11.89 6.89
N LEU A 208 3.66 10.60 7.25
CA LEU A 208 3.82 9.50 6.30
C LEU A 208 2.75 9.53 5.20
N PHE A 209 1.49 9.70 5.57
CA PHE A 209 0.38 9.71 4.62
C PHE A 209 0.25 11.00 3.81
N ASP A 210 1.05 12.03 4.13
CA ASP A 210 1.13 13.27 3.35
C ASP A 210 2.25 13.25 2.30
N THR A 211 3.09 12.21 2.29
CA THR A 211 4.21 12.10 1.34
C THR A 211 3.75 11.83 -0.09
N ASP A 212 4.63 12.07 -1.08
CA ASP A 212 4.28 11.89 -2.50
C ASP A 212 4.15 10.42 -2.88
N TRP A 213 4.90 9.56 -2.19
CA TRP A 213 4.84 8.12 -2.34
C TRP A 213 5.18 7.44 -1.02
N TYR A 214 4.46 6.37 -0.70
CA TYR A 214 4.82 5.47 0.38
C TYR A 214 4.38 4.04 0.08
N SER A 215 5.16 3.06 0.56
CA SER A 215 4.91 1.62 0.45
C SER A 215 5.10 0.95 1.80
N LEU A 216 4.10 0.21 2.24
CA LEU A 216 4.17 -0.70 3.38
C LEU A 216 4.34 -2.11 2.82
N SER A 217 5.37 -2.84 3.26
CA SER A 217 5.65 -4.19 2.81
C SER A 217 5.85 -5.15 3.96
N ILE A 218 5.36 -6.37 3.77
CA ILE A 218 5.72 -7.55 4.55
C ILE A 218 6.15 -8.64 3.60
N ASP A 219 7.29 -9.24 3.92
CA ASP A 219 7.80 -10.43 3.28
C ASP A 219 8.08 -11.47 4.35
N ILE A 220 7.51 -12.66 4.18
CA ILE A 220 7.87 -13.84 4.97
C ILE A 220 8.41 -14.86 3.99
N VAL A 221 9.71 -15.10 4.07
CA VAL A 221 10.43 -15.95 3.12
C VAL A 221 11.36 -16.91 3.86
N PRO A 222 11.64 -18.10 3.32
CA PRO A 222 12.67 -18.98 3.86
C PRO A 222 14.07 -18.39 3.66
N ASN A 223 14.97 -18.63 4.61
CA ASN A 223 16.34 -18.06 4.59
C ASN A 223 17.33 -18.84 3.71
N LEU A 224 17.09 -20.14 3.53
CA LEU A 224 17.95 -21.05 2.76
C LEU A 224 17.16 -21.70 1.63
N THR A 225 17.80 -21.86 0.48
CA THR A 225 17.16 -22.34 -0.74
C THR A 225 16.64 -23.78 -0.65
N ASP A 226 17.22 -24.59 0.24
CA ASP A 226 16.85 -26.01 0.38
C ASP A 226 16.43 -26.39 1.81
N ASP A 227 16.27 -25.42 2.71
CA ASP A 227 15.92 -25.68 4.11
C ASP A 227 14.83 -24.72 4.62
N LEU A 228 13.60 -25.22 4.65
CA LEU A 228 12.45 -24.57 5.29
C LEU A 228 12.60 -24.45 6.82
N SER A 229 13.73 -24.87 7.40
CA SER A 229 14.00 -24.75 8.83
C SER A 229 14.33 -23.33 9.30
N SER A 230 14.31 -22.31 8.44
CA SER A 230 14.45 -20.94 8.91
C SER A 230 13.64 -19.97 8.07
N MET A 231 12.92 -19.09 8.75
CA MET A 231 12.08 -18.06 8.14
C MET A 231 12.59 -16.68 8.51
N LYS A 232 12.44 -15.77 7.56
CA LYS A 232 12.74 -14.36 7.72
C LYS A 232 11.47 -13.55 7.49
N LEU A 233 11.08 -12.77 8.48
CA LEU A 233 10.07 -11.74 8.36
C LEU A 233 10.77 -10.40 8.12
N ILE A 234 10.50 -9.78 6.98
CA ILE A 234 10.97 -8.45 6.62
C ILE A 234 9.76 -7.53 6.56
N VAL A 235 9.76 -6.51 7.40
CA VAL A 235 8.79 -5.41 7.35
C VAL A 235 9.51 -4.18 6.84
N LYS A 236 9.06 -3.60 5.72
CA LYS A 236 9.57 -2.30 5.26
C LYS A 236 8.47 -1.24 5.20
N ILE A 237 8.84 -0.03 5.58
CA ILE A 237 8.03 1.18 5.42
C ILE A 237 8.89 2.16 4.65
N GLN A 238 8.58 2.33 3.38
CA GLN A 238 9.31 3.16 2.44
C GLN A 238 8.50 4.41 2.12
N THR A 239 9.16 5.56 2.00
CA THR A 239 8.49 6.82 1.70
C THR A 239 9.41 7.82 1.01
N VAL A 240 8.83 8.67 0.17
CA VAL A 240 9.49 9.82 -0.45
C VAL A 240 8.93 11.11 0.15
N ILE A 241 9.73 11.72 1.03
CA ILE A 241 9.35 12.90 1.80
C ILE A 241 9.71 14.14 0.99
N ASP A 242 8.71 14.99 0.75
CA ASP A 242 8.90 16.37 0.30
C ASP A 242 9.26 17.22 1.52
N VAL A 243 10.54 17.53 1.67
CA VAL A 243 11.10 18.22 2.85
C VAL A 243 10.56 19.64 2.95
N GLU A 244 10.38 20.33 1.83
CA GLU A 244 9.83 21.69 1.81
C GLU A 244 8.39 21.71 2.33
N ARG A 245 7.54 20.80 1.82
CA ARG A 245 6.15 20.67 2.29
C ARG A 245 6.08 20.29 3.77
N THR A 246 6.95 19.39 4.20
CA THR A 246 7.00 18.90 5.58
C THR A 246 7.38 20.04 6.54
N ASN A 247 8.45 20.78 6.24
CA ASN A 247 8.90 21.92 7.04
C ASN A 247 7.87 23.05 7.12
N ARG A 248 7.10 23.32 6.05
CA ARG A 248 6.00 24.30 6.11
C ARG A 248 4.95 23.95 7.17
N ARG A 249 4.74 22.67 7.47
CA ARG A 249 3.79 22.23 8.51
C ARG A 249 4.33 22.39 9.92
N LYS A 250 5.65 22.46 10.10
CA LYS A 250 6.29 22.72 11.41
C LYS A 250 5.88 24.09 11.98
N LEU A 251 5.52 25.04 11.11
CA LEU A 251 5.21 26.44 11.44
C LEU A 251 3.73 26.74 11.81
N GLU A 252 2.96 25.75 12.27
CA GLU A 252 1.53 25.87 12.66
C GLU A 252 0.60 26.54 11.61
N THR A 253 -0.07 25.72 10.78
CA THR A 253 -1.35 25.98 10.05
C THR A 253 -1.54 27.24 9.19
N ARG A 254 -0.67 28.25 9.25
CA ARG A 254 -0.67 29.35 8.30
C ARG A 254 0.14 28.87 7.11
N PHE A 255 -0.47 28.89 5.93
CA PHE A 255 0.26 28.96 4.66
C PHE A 255 0.98 30.32 4.61
N SER A 256 1.93 30.56 5.51
CA SER A 256 2.84 31.69 5.42
C SER A 256 3.85 31.36 4.35
N SER A 257 4.03 32.28 3.41
CA SER A 257 5.16 32.24 2.48
C SER A 257 6.47 32.08 3.27
N PRO A 258 7.41 31.24 2.80
CA PRO A 258 8.60 30.92 3.59
C PRO A 258 9.41 32.20 3.87
N PRO A 259 9.61 32.59 5.15
CA PRO A 259 10.19 33.88 5.51
C PRO A 259 11.68 34.00 5.14
N GLU A 260 12.37 32.88 4.88
CA GLU A 260 13.79 32.85 4.51
C GLU A 260 14.03 33.09 3.01
N PHE A 261 13.01 32.91 2.15
CA PHE A 261 13.11 33.09 0.70
C PHE A 261 12.38 34.33 0.19
N CYS A 262 11.43 34.85 0.96
CA CYS A 262 10.92 36.20 0.73
C CYS A 262 11.78 37.16 1.56
N GLY A 263 12.73 37.87 0.93
CA GLY A 263 13.35 39.03 1.58
C GLY A 263 12.30 40.10 1.95
N ASP A 264 12.74 41.26 2.45
CA ASP A 264 11.87 42.37 2.87
C ASP A 264 10.90 42.89 1.79
N ASP A 265 11.00 42.41 0.54
CA ASP A 265 10.13 42.70 -0.61
C ASP A 265 8.80 41.92 -0.65
N ILE A 266 8.23 41.60 0.52
CA ILE A 266 6.88 41.00 0.65
C ILE A 266 5.80 41.90 -0.03
N ALA A 267 6.10 43.18 -0.24
CA ALA A 267 5.18 44.16 -0.79
C ALA A 267 4.97 44.09 -2.32
N HIS A 268 5.81 43.42 -3.12
CA HIS A 268 5.79 43.61 -4.58
C HIS A 268 5.44 42.38 -5.45
N ASP A 269 5.67 41.14 -5.02
CA ASP A 269 5.22 39.97 -5.82
C ASP A 269 5.12 38.63 -5.04
N PRO A 270 3.93 38.24 -4.55
CA PRO A 270 3.73 36.97 -3.86
C PRO A 270 3.93 35.74 -4.75
N LEU A 271 3.84 35.86 -6.09
CA LEU A 271 4.07 34.74 -7.00
C LEU A 271 5.56 34.38 -7.07
N ARG A 272 6.45 35.37 -7.01
CA ARG A 272 7.90 35.15 -7.04
C ARG A 272 8.38 34.32 -5.85
N CYS A 273 7.78 34.52 -4.68
CA CYS A 273 8.10 33.73 -3.49
C CYS A 273 7.53 32.30 -3.55
N LEU A 274 6.42 32.07 -4.27
CA LEU A 274 5.90 30.72 -4.55
C LEU A 274 6.75 29.95 -5.58
N THR A 275 7.49 30.67 -6.44
CA THR A 275 8.38 30.09 -7.46
C THR A 275 9.83 29.93 -7.01
N ALA A 276 10.20 30.36 -5.79
CA ALA A 276 11.55 30.23 -5.28
C ALA A 276 11.90 28.74 -5.11
N THR A 277 13.02 28.30 -5.69
CA THR A 277 13.46 26.92 -5.63
C THR A 277 13.97 26.59 -4.22
N TYR A 278 13.40 25.58 -3.57
CA TYR A 278 13.93 25.09 -2.29
C TYR A 278 15.35 24.55 -2.48
N THR A 279 16.31 25.17 -1.79
CA THR A 279 17.71 24.78 -1.81
C THR A 279 18.20 24.61 -0.38
N ALA A 280 18.61 23.40 -0.03
CA ALA A 280 19.29 23.08 1.21
C ALA A 280 20.57 22.31 0.88
N SER A 281 21.63 22.51 1.67
CA SER A 281 22.86 21.74 1.56
C SER A 281 22.76 20.36 2.23
N PHE A 282 21.94 20.26 3.27
CA PHE A 282 21.66 19.02 3.98
C PHE A 282 20.28 19.10 4.63
N HIS A 283 19.71 17.94 4.95
CA HIS A 283 18.48 17.79 5.75
C HIS A 283 18.81 17.07 7.05
N THR A 284 18.07 17.37 8.12
CA THR A 284 18.19 16.66 9.41
C THR A 284 17.02 15.69 9.62
N LEU A 285 17.16 14.76 10.56
CA LEU A 285 16.04 13.89 10.95
C LEU A 285 14.84 14.66 11.50
N GLU A 286 15.10 15.80 12.16
CA GLU A 286 14.03 16.64 12.69
C GLU A 286 13.22 17.29 11.56
N ASP A 287 13.86 17.66 10.46
CA ASP A 287 13.19 18.22 9.27
C ASP A 287 12.31 17.17 8.58
N LEU A 288 12.73 15.90 8.59
CA LEU A 288 11.99 14.81 7.95
C LEU A 288 10.81 14.30 8.80
N PHE A 289 11.02 14.15 10.11
CA PHE A 289 10.08 13.41 10.96
C PHE A 289 9.42 14.25 12.06
N HIS A 290 9.84 15.51 12.25
CA HIS A 290 9.41 16.41 13.34
C HIS A 290 9.51 15.78 14.74
N LYS A 291 10.37 14.78 14.89
CA LYS A 291 10.56 14.02 16.12
C LYS A 291 12.05 13.78 16.34
N THR A 292 12.44 13.81 17.60
CA THR A 292 13.76 13.39 18.04
C THR A 292 13.69 12.00 18.66
N LEU A 293 14.68 11.16 18.38
CA LEU A 293 14.80 9.83 18.99
C LEU A 293 15.21 9.96 20.46
N GLU A 294 14.45 9.32 21.36
CA GLU A 294 14.72 9.36 22.80
C GLU A 294 15.10 7.99 23.40
N LYS A 295 14.68 6.87 22.77
CA LYS A 295 14.85 5.52 23.34
C LYS A 295 15.22 4.49 22.29
N LYS A 296 16.30 3.72 22.55
CA LYS A 296 16.71 2.56 21.75
C LYS A 296 15.81 1.35 22.03
N CYS A 297 15.59 0.52 21.02
CA CYS A 297 14.91 -0.76 21.20
C CYS A 297 15.85 -1.75 21.91
N PRO A 298 15.47 -2.33 23.07
CA PRO A 298 16.36 -3.19 23.87
C PRO A 298 16.63 -4.58 23.23
N PHE A 299 15.86 -4.98 22.23
CA PHE A 299 15.94 -6.31 21.62
C PHE A 299 16.82 -6.38 20.37
N LYS A 300 17.43 -5.26 19.99
CA LYS A 300 18.21 -5.15 18.75
C LYS A 300 19.57 -5.84 18.88
N SER A 301 19.97 -6.56 17.84
CA SER A 301 21.27 -7.25 17.81
C SER A 301 22.44 -6.43 17.22
N SER A 302 22.17 -5.47 16.32
CA SER A 302 23.21 -4.66 15.66
C SER A 302 23.47 -3.29 16.31
N GLU A 303 24.68 -2.74 16.10
CA GLU A 303 25.13 -1.49 16.73
C GLU A 303 24.60 -0.22 16.03
N SER A 304 24.49 -0.23 14.70
CA SER A 304 24.07 0.92 13.89
C SER A 304 22.59 0.87 13.52
N ASP A 305 21.90 2.00 13.70
CA ASP A 305 20.44 2.14 13.54
C ASP A 305 20.05 2.93 12.29
N ILE A 306 20.89 3.85 11.87
CA ILE A 306 20.58 4.81 10.80
C ILE A 306 21.68 4.74 9.75
N TYR A 307 21.31 4.51 8.51
CA TYR A 307 22.19 4.39 7.37
C TYR A 307 21.93 5.55 6.43
N VAL A 308 22.91 6.43 6.25
CA VAL A 308 22.79 7.57 5.34
C VAL A 308 23.69 7.33 4.14
N LYS A 309 23.12 7.41 2.94
CA LYS A 309 23.92 7.43 1.72
C LYS A 309 24.54 8.82 1.56
N ASN A 310 25.87 8.88 1.63
CA ASN A 310 26.63 10.13 1.56
C ASN A 310 27.14 10.40 0.14
N SER A 311 27.52 9.34 -0.59
CA SER A 311 27.89 9.40 -2.01
C SER A 311 27.45 8.13 -2.75
N SER A 312 27.64 8.09 -4.08
CA SER A 312 27.29 6.95 -4.95
C SER A 312 27.63 5.56 -4.40
N SER A 313 28.76 5.40 -3.69
CA SER A 313 29.21 4.11 -3.14
C SER A 313 29.35 4.06 -1.62
N LEU A 314 29.16 5.17 -0.91
CA LEU A 314 29.38 5.24 0.54
C LEU A 314 28.06 5.35 1.31
N VAL A 315 27.74 4.30 2.05
CA VAL A 315 26.68 4.30 3.06
C VAL A 315 27.34 4.32 4.44
N VAL A 316 27.04 5.36 5.23
CA VAL A 316 27.57 5.52 6.58
C VAL A 316 26.50 5.10 7.58
N GLY A 317 26.86 4.17 8.46
CA GLY A 317 26.01 3.74 9.58
C GLY A 317 26.27 4.57 10.83
N TYR A 318 25.21 5.08 11.43
CA TYR A 318 25.21 5.82 12.68
C TYR A 318 24.39 5.05 13.73
N PRO A 319 24.88 4.94 14.98
CA PRO A 319 24.09 4.48 16.10
C PRO A 319 23.03 5.53 16.48
N LEU A 320 21.94 5.09 17.13
CA LEU A 320 20.79 5.93 17.46
C LEU A 320 21.12 7.18 18.28
N GLU A 321 22.17 7.12 19.13
CA GLU A 321 22.55 8.22 20.02
C GLU A 321 23.02 9.46 19.25
N MET A 322 23.56 9.27 18.05
CA MET A 322 24.04 10.36 17.19
C MET A 322 22.94 10.95 16.30
N ALA A 323 21.68 10.52 16.44
CA ALA A 323 20.57 10.94 15.57
C ALA A 323 20.43 12.47 15.38
N LYS A 324 20.73 13.27 16.41
CA LYS A 324 20.65 14.75 16.34
C LYS A 324 21.74 15.38 15.48
N GLU A 325 22.85 14.69 15.29
CA GLU A 325 24.04 15.19 14.58
C GLU A 325 24.10 14.69 13.13
N ILE A 326 23.14 13.83 12.73
CA ILE A 326 23.09 13.27 11.39
C ILE A 326 22.64 14.35 10.39
N SER A 327 23.51 14.64 9.44
CA SER A 327 23.21 15.45 8.26
C SER A 327 23.05 14.54 7.05
N ILE A 328 21.95 14.72 6.33
CA ILE A 328 21.64 14.00 5.09
C ILE A 328 22.03 14.93 3.94
N PRO A 329 23.15 14.69 3.27
CA PRO A 329 23.67 15.61 2.27
C PRO A 329 22.73 15.66 1.06
N VAL A 330 22.55 16.86 0.52
CA VAL A 330 21.89 17.02 -0.78
C VAL A 330 22.91 16.75 -1.87
N ILE A 331 22.96 15.49 -2.30
CA ILE A 331 23.89 15.04 -3.34
C ILE A 331 23.37 15.48 -4.71
N SER A 332 24.21 16.15 -5.51
CA SER A 332 23.92 16.55 -6.89
C SER A 332 24.34 15.50 -7.93
N GLU A 333 24.71 14.29 -7.51
CA GLU A 333 25.21 13.23 -8.39
C GLU A 333 24.08 12.59 -9.20
N GLU A 334 24.39 12.18 -10.44
CA GLU A 334 23.49 11.42 -11.29
C GLU A 334 23.24 10.03 -10.68
N ARG A 335 22.03 9.80 -10.17
CA ARG A 335 21.59 8.48 -9.71
C ARG A 335 21.56 7.49 -10.88
N PRO A 336 21.85 6.19 -10.63
CA PRO A 336 21.76 5.18 -11.67
C PRO A 336 20.36 5.16 -12.27
N GLY A 337 20.30 5.26 -13.60
CA GLY A 337 19.05 5.15 -14.34
C GLY A 337 18.41 3.77 -14.14
N SER A 338 17.09 3.69 -14.34
CA SER A 338 16.43 2.39 -14.38
C SER A 338 16.90 1.63 -15.64
N PRO A 339 17.19 0.31 -15.55
CA PRO A 339 17.59 -0.49 -16.72
C PRO A 339 16.57 -0.45 -17.86
N VAL A 340 15.28 -0.36 -17.52
CA VAL A 340 14.18 -0.27 -18.48
C VAL A 340 13.17 0.76 -17.97
N LEU A 341 12.71 1.65 -18.85
CA LEU A 341 11.62 2.57 -18.57
C LEU A 341 10.32 1.98 -19.14
N VAL A 342 9.26 1.97 -18.34
CA VAL A 342 7.97 1.43 -18.76
C VAL A 342 6.87 2.46 -18.54
N GLU A 343 6.17 2.77 -19.62
CA GLU A 343 5.00 3.64 -19.60
C GLU A 343 3.79 2.87 -20.08
N ARG A 344 2.68 3.05 -19.36
CA ARG A 344 1.40 2.41 -19.67
C ARG A 344 0.34 3.49 -19.78
N SER A 345 -0.44 3.45 -20.85
CA SER A 345 -1.48 4.45 -21.11
C SER A 345 -2.76 3.79 -21.61
N LEU A 346 -3.87 4.48 -21.38
CA LEU A 346 -5.19 4.07 -21.84
C LEU A 346 -5.62 4.99 -22.98
N THR A 347 -5.91 4.41 -24.13
CA THR A 347 -6.60 5.08 -25.23
C THR A 347 -8.10 4.83 -25.09
N ASN A 348 -8.89 5.85 -25.37
CA ASN A 348 -10.33 5.79 -25.17
C ASN A 348 -11.06 6.11 -26.49
N SER A 349 -11.92 5.20 -26.93
CA SER A 349 -12.72 5.36 -28.14
C SER A 349 -14.21 5.26 -27.78
N GLY A 350 -14.73 6.40 -27.30
CA GLY A 350 -16.09 6.51 -26.78
C GLY A 350 -16.31 5.71 -25.48
N ASN A 351 -17.54 5.24 -25.30
CA ASN A 351 -17.96 4.58 -24.07
C ASN A 351 -17.82 3.05 -24.10
N HIS A 352 -17.51 2.47 -25.26
CA HIS A 352 -17.52 1.03 -25.45
C HIS A 352 -16.13 0.46 -25.75
N TRP A 353 -15.34 1.15 -26.56
CA TRP A 353 -14.02 0.69 -26.96
C TRP A 353 -12.91 1.51 -26.29
N GLY A 354 -11.77 0.88 -26.10
CA GLY A 354 -10.52 1.52 -25.74
C GLY A 354 -9.35 0.65 -26.17
N GLY A 355 -8.16 1.03 -25.78
CA GLY A 355 -6.96 0.22 -25.99
C GLY A 355 -5.92 0.53 -24.94
N ILE A 356 -5.09 -0.45 -24.61
CA ILE A 356 -3.96 -0.27 -23.70
C ILE A 356 -2.70 -0.23 -24.54
N ILE A 357 -1.85 0.76 -24.27
CA ILE A 357 -0.54 0.90 -24.89
C ILE A 357 0.51 0.85 -23.79
N SER A 358 1.42 -0.10 -23.90
CA SER A 358 2.57 -0.27 -23.01
C SER A 358 3.84 -0.07 -23.82
N THR A 359 4.63 0.94 -23.44
CA THR A 359 5.91 1.28 -24.08
C THR A 359 7.04 0.90 -23.14
N PHE A 360 7.96 0.10 -23.62
CA PHE A 360 9.16 -0.34 -22.91
C PHE A 360 10.35 0.28 -23.62
N THR A 361 11.16 1.05 -22.91
CA THR A 361 12.35 1.71 -23.48
C THR A 361 13.56 1.23 -22.73
N ASN A 362 14.53 0.67 -23.45
CA ASN A 362 15.83 0.30 -22.93
C ASN A 362 16.87 1.37 -23.30
N PRO A 363 17.29 2.22 -22.36
CA PRO A 363 18.31 3.24 -22.61
C PRO A 363 19.75 2.69 -22.58
N THR A 364 19.97 1.44 -22.16
CA THR A 364 21.33 0.90 -21.96
C THR A 364 21.87 0.20 -23.22
N ASP A 365 23.16 -0.15 -23.16
CA ASP A 365 23.88 -0.86 -24.23
C ASP A 365 23.74 -2.39 -24.13
N GLU A 366 23.03 -2.89 -23.13
CA GLU A 366 22.79 -4.31 -22.89
C GLU A 366 21.36 -4.68 -23.27
N SER A 367 21.13 -5.94 -23.61
CA SER A 367 19.77 -6.48 -23.78
C SER A 367 19.26 -7.10 -22.49
N TYR A 368 17.98 -6.89 -22.17
CA TYR A 368 17.35 -7.47 -20.99
C TYR A 368 16.20 -8.40 -21.37
N SER A 369 16.02 -9.46 -20.59
CA SER A 369 14.82 -10.29 -20.66
C SER A 369 13.76 -9.71 -19.72
N ILE A 370 12.52 -9.57 -20.19
CA ILE A 370 11.42 -8.95 -19.46
C ILE A 370 10.30 -9.97 -19.30
N VAL A 371 9.78 -10.10 -18.09
CA VAL A 371 8.48 -10.71 -17.81
C VAL A 371 7.47 -9.60 -17.54
N TYR A 372 6.52 -9.43 -18.46
CA TYR A 372 5.43 -8.48 -18.37
C TYR A 372 4.19 -9.16 -17.81
N PHE A 373 3.72 -8.73 -16.65
CA PHE A 373 2.54 -9.26 -15.96
C PHE A 373 1.42 -8.23 -15.93
N GLU A 374 0.37 -8.51 -16.70
CA GLU A 374 -0.79 -7.64 -16.90
C GLU A 374 -2.05 -8.33 -16.38
N ARG A 375 -2.84 -7.58 -15.63
CA ARG A 375 -4.09 -8.04 -15.02
C ARG A 375 -5.18 -7.04 -15.33
N LEU A 376 -6.31 -7.52 -15.83
CA LEU A 376 -7.45 -6.68 -16.13
C LEU A 376 -8.72 -7.29 -15.52
N PRO A 377 -9.60 -6.46 -14.95
CA PRO A 377 -10.87 -6.94 -14.42
C PRO A 377 -11.77 -7.45 -15.54
N TRP A 378 -12.72 -8.32 -15.21
CA TRP A 378 -13.61 -8.98 -16.19
C TRP A 378 -14.42 -7.99 -17.07
N TYR A 379 -14.65 -6.77 -16.61
CA TYR A 379 -15.36 -5.74 -17.35
C TYR A 379 -14.50 -4.99 -18.38
N ALA A 380 -13.19 -5.21 -18.39
CA ALA A 380 -12.26 -4.74 -19.42
C ALA A 380 -11.81 -5.94 -20.26
N ARG A 381 -12.58 -6.27 -21.29
CA ARG A 381 -12.37 -7.47 -22.09
C ARG A 381 -11.24 -7.26 -23.09
N VAL A 382 -10.23 -8.12 -23.05
CA VAL A 382 -9.07 -8.04 -23.93
C VAL A 382 -9.28 -8.86 -25.19
N TYR A 383 -8.94 -8.27 -26.33
CA TYR A 383 -8.88 -8.98 -27.61
C TYR A 383 -7.43 -9.21 -28.04
N LEU A 384 -6.82 -10.33 -27.64
CA LEU A 384 -5.41 -10.63 -27.98
C LEU A 384 -5.11 -10.63 -29.48
N HIS A 385 -6.09 -10.96 -30.33
CA HIS A 385 -5.91 -10.90 -31.79
C HIS A 385 -5.67 -9.49 -32.35
N THR A 386 -5.99 -8.45 -31.57
CA THR A 386 -5.73 -7.04 -31.91
C THR A 386 -4.35 -6.59 -31.47
N MET A 387 -3.58 -7.45 -30.80
CA MET A 387 -2.26 -7.11 -30.29
C MET A 387 -1.32 -6.74 -31.42
N LYS A 388 -0.71 -5.57 -31.33
CA LYS A 388 0.31 -5.05 -32.24
C LYS A 388 1.56 -4.75 -31.45
N ILE A 389 2.68 -5.21 -31.98
CA ILE A 389 4.01 -5.00 -31.40
C ILE A 389 4.84 -4.25 -32.43
N ALA A 390 5.50 -3.19 -32.01
CA ALA A 390 6.48 -2.48 -32.82
C ALA A 390 7.79 -2.34 -32.04
N VAL A 391 8.91 -2.65 -32.68
CA VAL A 391 10.25 -2.44 -32.15
C VAL A 391 10.90 -1.33 -32.96
N ASN A 392 11.25 -0.21 -32.33
CA ASN A 392 11.75 0.99 -33.01
C ASN A 392 10.85 1.39 -34.21
N ASP A 393 9.54 1.46 -33.96
CA ASP A 393 8.49 1.76 -34.95
C ASP A 393 8.34 0.75 -36.11
N GLN A 394 9.09 -0.35 -36.10
CA GLN A 394 8.94 -1.43 -37.08
C GLN A 394 7.99 -2.50 -36.52
N PRO A 395 6.90 -2.84 -37.22
CA PRO A 395 5.95 -3.84 -36.75
C PRO A 395 6.60 -5.24 -36.76
N VAL A 396 6.39 -5.98 -35.67
CA VAL A 396 6.85 -7.36 -35.50
C VAL A 396 5.64 -8.26 -35.22
N THR A 397 5.69 -9.46 -35.77
CA THR A 397 4.69 -10.53 -35.54
C THR A 397 4.78 -11.01 -34.09
N CYS A 398 3.62 -11.09 -33.41
CA CYS A 398 3.57 -11.50 -32.00
C CYS A 398 4.16 -12.89 -31.76
N ILE A 399 3.98 -13.82 -32.71
CA ILE A 399 4.47 -15.20 -32.62
C ILE A 399 6.00 -15.26 -32.57
N ASP A 400 6.68 -14.38 -33.32
CA ASP A 400 8.14 -14.37 -33.38
C ASP A 400 8.77 -13.52 -32.27
N PHE A 401 7.96 -12.69 -31.60
CA PHE A 401 8.43 -11.76 -30.57
C PHE A 401 8.46 -12.36 -29.16
N PHE A 402 7.41 -13.08 -28.76
CA PHE A 402 7.31 -13.64 -27.43
C PHE A 402 8.05 -14.98 -27.32
N GLN A 403 8.82 -15.15 -26.24
CA GLN A 403 9.45 -16.41 -25.88
C GLN A 403 8.43 -17.33 -25.22
N ASP A 404 7.75 -16.81 -24.20
CA ASP A 404 6.67 -17.50 -23.49
C ASP A 404 5.49 -16.54 -23.30
N GLN A 405 4.27 -17.06 -23.42
CA GLN A 405 3.06 -16.30 -23.11
C GLN A 405 2.07 -17.20 -22.36
N VAL A 406 1.67 -16.76 -21.17
CA VAL A 406 0.64 -17.41 -20.36
C VAL A 406 -0.59 -16.51 -20.34
N TYR A 407 -1.74 -17.08 -20.61
CA TYR A 407 -3.00 -16.34 -20.70
C TYR A 407 -4.10 -17.03 -19.90
N GLN A 408 -4.65 -16.29 -18.94
CA GLN A 408 -5.90 -16.66 -18.29
C GLN A 408 -7.06 -15.91 -18.98
N PRO A 409 -7.97 -16.62 -19.66
CA PRO A 409 -9.11 -15.98 -20.32
C PRO A 409 -10.09 -15.42 -19.30
N LEU A 410 -10.68 -14.27 -19.66
CA LEU A 410 -11.76 -13.68 -18.87
C LEU A 410 -12.96 -14.63 -18.79
N LYS A 411 -13.65 -14.59 -17.65
CA LYS A 411 -14.97 -15.20 -17.50
C LYS A 411 -15.90 -14.14 -16.94
N ASP A 412 -16.97 -13.83 -17.69
CA ASP A 412 -17.92 -12.78 -17.31
C ASP A 412 -18.36 -12.92 -15.86
N ARG A 413 -18.10 -11.88 -15.04
CA ARG A 413 -18.46 -11.82 -13.61
C ARG A 413 -17.91 -12.99 -12.77
N LYS A 414 -16.85 -13.66 -13.23
CA LYS A 414 -16.20 -14.75 -12.50
C LYS A 414 -14.69 -14.58 -12.41
N ALA A 415 -14.03 -14.16 -13.47
CA ALA A 415 -12.58 -14.00 -13.48
C ALA A 415 -12.14 -12.90 -14.46
N GLY A 416 -11.15 -12.11 -14.03
CA GLY A 416 -10.45 -11.16 -14.90
C GLY A 416 -9.52 -11.85 -15.90
N THR A 417 -8.95 -11.04 -16.79
CA THR A 417 -7.88 -11.45 -17.71
C THR A 417 -6.52 -11.36 -17.02
N MET A 418 -5.69 -12.37 -17.24
CA MET A 418 -4.26 -12.36 -16.90
C MET A 418 -3.45 -12.60 -18.16
N ILE A 419 -2.41 -11.80 -18.37
CA ILE A 419 -1.44 -11.99 -19.45
C ILE A 419 -0.05 -11.91 -18.82
N GLU A 420 0.72 -12.99 -18.92
CA GLU A 420 2.16 -12.98 -18.70
C GLU A 420 2.87 -13.17 -20.03
N SER A 421 3.87 -12.34 -20.30
CA SER A 421 4.63 -12.43 -21.55
C SER A 421 6.10 -12.23 -21.28
N ARG A 422 6.92 -13.20 -21.66
CA ARG A 422 8.38 -13.14 -21.60
C ARG A 422 8.92 -12.76 -22.98
N PHE A 423 9.72 -11.70 -23.04
CA PHE A 423 10.36 -11.23 -24.27
C PHE A 423 11.67 -10.50 -23.97
N THR A 424 12.55 -10.41 -24.96
CA THR A 424 13.82 -9.68 -24.82
C THR A 424 13.69 -8.28 -25.41
N ILE A 425 14.14 -7.26 -24.67
CA ILE A 425 14.29 -5.90 -25.19
C ILE A 425 15.76 -5.68 -25.62
N PRO A 426 16.04 -5.39 -26.90
CA PRO A 426 17.39 -5.08 -27.36
C PRO A 426 17.96 -3.81 -26.72
N ALA A 427 19.28 -3.68 -26.76
CA ALA A 427 19.98 -2.45 -26.38
C ALA A 427 19.49 -1.23 -27.19
N ARG A 428 19.39 -0.07 -26.54
CA ARG A 428 18.97 1.21 -27.15
C ARG A 428 17.73 1.10 -28.04
N SER A 429 16.70 0.40 -27.55
CA SER A 429 15.49 0.16 -28.32
C SER A 429 14.22 0.52 -27.55
N SER A 430 13.14 0.73 -28.29
CA SER A 430 11.81 0.96 -27.75
C SER A 430 10.84 -0.08 -28.32
N VAL A 431 10.17 -0.81 -27.45
CA VAL A 431 9.12 -1.78 -27.79
C VAL A 431 7.78 -1.18 -27.40
N VAL A 432 6.87 -1.07 -28.35
CA VAL A 432 5.49 -0.63 -28.12
C VAL A 432 4.57 -1.82 -28.30
N MET A 433 3.88 -2.21 -27.23
CA MET A 433 2.83 -3.22 -27.24
C MET A 433 1.48 -2.54 -27.09
N SER A 434 0.55 -2.84 -27.97
CA SER A 434 -0.81 -2.29 -27.91
C SER A 434 -1.85 -3.37 -28.18
N TYR A 435 -3.00 -3.29 -27.52
CA TYR A 435 -4.15 -4.16 -27.79
C TYR A 435 -5.45 -3.45 -27.41
N ASP A 436 -6.53 -3.81 -28.09
CA ASP A 436 -7.84 -3.21 -27.86
C ASP A 436 -8.57 -3.89 -26.69
N ILE A 437 -9.35 -3.08 -25.97
CA ILE A 437 -10.23 -3.51 -24.91
C ILE A 437 -11.68 -3.10 -25.17
N GLU A 438 -12.62 -3.99 -24.86
CA GLU A 438 -14.05 -3.69 -24.80
C GLU A 438 -14.48 -3.47 -23.36
N LYS A 439 -15.21 -2.38 -23.14
CA LYS A 439 -15.82 -2.02 -21.87
C LYS A 439 -17.19 -2.65 -21.76
N THR A 440 -17.35 -3.55 -20.80
CA THR A 440 -18.61 -4.23 -20.55
C THR A 440 -19.50 -3.39 -19.65
N THR A 441 -20.80 -3.34 -19.95
CA THR A 441 -21.78 -2.67 -19.10
C THR A 441 -21.97 -3.41 -17.78
N LEU A 442 -21.91 -2.67 -16.68
CA LEU A 442 -22.13 -3.19 -15.35
C LEU A 442 -23.61 -3.12 -14.96
N ARG A 443 -24.02 -4.03 -14.06
CA ARG A 443 -25.34 -4.00 -13.40
C ARG A 443 -25.36 -2.89 -12.35
N LEU A 444 -26.55 -2.41 -12.00
CA LEU A 444 -26.72 -1.34 -11.01
C LEU A 444 -25.98 -1.60 -9.69
N GLN A 445 -25.96 -2.86 -9.22
CA GLN A 445 -25.31 -3.28 -7.98
C GLN A 445 -23.78 -3.46 -8.10
N GLU A 446 -23.24 -3.46 -9.32
CA GLU A 446 -21.80 -3.62 -9.60
C GLU A 446 -21.07 -2.27 -9.62
N TYR A 447 -21.79 -1.15 -9.54
CA TYR A 447 -21.19 0.17 -9.43
C TYR A 447 -20.74 0.47 -8.00
N PRO A 448 -19.54 1.07 -7.81
CA PRO A 448 -19.16 1.60 -6.51
C PRO A 448 -20.07 2.78 -6.14
N PRO A 449 -20.09 3.19 -4.86
CA PRO A 449 -20.90 4.32 -4.40
C PRO A 449 -20.70 5.62 -5.20
N ASP A 450 -19.50 5.84 -5.73
CA ASP A 450 -19.21 6.91 -6.69
C ASP A 450 -18.84 6.33 -8.07
N ALA A 451 -19.86 6.07 -8.88
CA ALA A 451 -19.71 5.54 -10.23
C ALA A 451 -19.02 6.53 -11.20
N ASN A 452 -19.07 7.84 -10.92
CA ASN A 452 -18.56 8.87 -11.83
C ASN A 452 -17.04 9.05 -11.74
N ARG A 453 -16.41 8.61 -10.63
CA ARG A 453 -14.95 8.58 -10.49
C ARG A 453 -14.28 7.73 -11.57
N GLY A 454 -14.91 6.63 -11.98
CA GLY A 454 -14.31 5.59 -12.81
C GLY A 454 -13.63 4.48 -12.00
N TYR A 455 -13.01 3.54 -12.70
CA TYR A 455 -12.45 2.32 -12.14
C TYR A 455 -10.93 2.28 -12.31
N ASP A 456 -10.19 2.10 -11.22
CA ASP A 456 -8.74 1.90 -11.32
C ASP A 456 -8.44 0.50 -11.86
N LEU A 457 -7.77 0.43 -13.01
CA LEU A 457 -7.10 -0.76 -13.51
C LEU A 457 -5.79 -0.94 -12.74
N PRO A 458 -5.48 -2.17 -12.30
CA PRO A 458 -4.28 -2.41 -11.51
C PRO A 458 -3.02 -2.05 -12.31
N PRO A 459 -1.96 -1.60 -11.65
CA PRO A 459 -0.62 -1.54 -12.20
C PRO A 459 -0.20 -2.87 -12.84
N SER A 460 0.43 -2.80 -14.01
CA SER A 460 1.21 -3.92 -14.53
C SER A 460 2.56 -4.01 -13.82
N ILE A 461 3.00 -5.25 -13.63
CA ILE A 461 4.26 -5.61 -12.99
C ILE A 461 5.25 -6.04 -14.07
N VAL A 462 6.46 -5.49 -14.01
CA VAL A 462 7.52 -5.78 -14.97
C VAL A 462 8.74 -6.25 -14.22
N SER A 463 9.11 -7.52 -14.39
CA SER A 463 10.34 -8.10 -13.85
C SER A 463 11.41 -8.10 -14.94
N VAL A 464 12.59 -7.55 -14.63
CA VAL A 464 13.71 -7.41 -15.56
C VAL A 464 14.82 -8.36 -15.16
N TYR A 465 15.25 -9.19 -16.10
CA TYR A 465 16.27 -10.23 -15.93
C TYR A 465 17.50 -9.92 -16.78
N ASN A 466 18.68 -10.25 -16.24
CA ASN A 466 19.93 -10.21 -16.99
C ASN A 466 20.02 -11.36 -18.01
N THR A 467 21.08 -11.38 -18.80
CA THR A 467 21.44 -12.51 -19.69
C THR A 467 21.61 -13.84 -18.96
N ASP A 468 21.97 -13.79 -17.67
CA ASP A 468 22.11 -14.97 -16.80
C ASP A 468 20.78 -15.41 -16.15
N ASP A 469 19.65 -14.85 -16.58
CA ASP A 469 18.29 -15.09 -16.06
C ASP A 469 18.13 -14.79 -14.55
N VAL A 470 18.99 -13.90 -14.03
CA VAL A 470 18.88 -13.36 -12.68
C VAL A 470 18.00 -12.11 -12.71
N GLU A 471 16.98 -12.06 -11.85
CA GLU A 471 16.11 -10.89 -11.72
C GLU A 471 16.91 -9.71 -11.12
N ILE A 472 17.05 -8.63 -11.89
CA ILE A 472 17.80 -7.44 -11.49
C ILE A 472 16.90 -6.46 -10.75
N CYS A 473 15.70 -6.22 -11.26
CA CYS A 473 14.76 -5.26 -10.70
C CYS A 473 13.31 -5.54 -11.05
N GLN A 474 12.42 -4.98 -10.24
CA GLN A 474 10.99 -5.09 -10.41
C GLN A 474 10.35 -3.70 -10.49
N LEU A 475 9.61 -3.45 -11.57
CA LEU A 475 8.98 -2.17 -11.87
C LEU A 475 7.46 -2.32 -11.82
N ARG A 476 6.77 -1.23 -11.46
CA ARG A 476 5.31 -1.16 -11.45
C ARG A 476 4.91 0.03 -12.29
N THR A 477 4.02 -0.21 -13.24
CA THR A 477 3.45 0.86 -14.06
C THR A 477 2.41 1.67 -13.27
N SER A 478 1.95 2.79 -13.80
CA SER A 478 0.84 3.52 -13.18
C SER A 478 -0.47 2.74 -13.27
N ALA A 479 -1.29 2.83 -12.21
CA ALA A 479 -2.70 2.46 -12.31
C ALA A 479 -3.39 3.34 -13.36
N LEU A 480 -4.28 2.76 -14.16
CA LEU A 480 -5.01 3.49 -15.20
C LEU A 480 -6.45 3.73 -14.73
N LEU A 481 -7.04 4.86 -15.08
CA LEU A 481 -8.44 5.14 -14.77
C LEU A 481 -9.34 4.80 -15.96
N LEU A 482 -10.16 3.76 -15.82
CA LEU A 482 -11.13 3.32 -16.82
C LEU A 482 -12.52 3.89 -16.54
N PHE A 483 -13.05 4.67 -17.48
CA PHE A 483 -14.44 5.12 -17.44
C PHE A 483 -15.36 4.11 -18.12
N ILE A 484 -16.31 3.59 -17.35
CA ILE A 484 -17.40 2.70 -17.79
C ILE A 484 -18.67 3.54 -17.94
N PRO A 485 -19.51 3.28 -18.96
CA PRO A 485 -20.76 4.02 -19.14
C PRO A 485 -21.70 3.86 -17.95
N THR A 486 -21.89 4.93 -17.18
CA THR A 486 -22.80 4.94 -16.03
C THR A 486 -24.26 5.02 -16.48
N PRO A 487 -25.17 4.22 -15.90
CA PRO A 487 -26.60 4.35 -16.17
C PRO A 487 -27.16 5.60 -15.48
N ASP A 488 -28.37 6.01 -15.87
CA ASP A 488 -29.09 7.08 -15.18
C ASP A 488 -29.53 6.62 -13.77
N PHE A 489 -28.76 7.02 -12.75
CA PHE A 489 -29.06 6.74 -11.34
C PHE A 489 -30.25 7.55 -10.79
N SER A 490 -30.75 8.56 -11.51
CA SER A 490 -31.83 9.42 -11.03
C SER A 490 -33.19 8.71 -11.02
N MET A 491 -33.44 7.81 -11.98
CA MET A 491 -34.73 7.11 -12.06
C MET A 491 -34.97 6.18 -10.86
N PRO A 492 -34.04 5.28 -10.45
CA PRO A 492 -34.20 4.51 -9.22
C PRO A 492 -34.34 5.39 -7.98
N TYR A 493 -33.58 6.48 -7.88
CA TYR A 493 -33.65 7.42 -6.77
C TYR A 493 -35.04 8.04 -6.63
N ASN A 494 -35.62 8.51 -7.73
CA ASN A 494 -36.97 9.07 -7.75
C ASN A 494 -38.03 8.05 -7.31
N VAL A 495 -37.91 6.79 -7.74
CA VAL A 495 -38.81 5.71 -7.33
C VAL A 495 -38.67 5.40 -5.83
N ILE A 496 -37.44 5.35 -5.32
CA ILE A 496 -37.19 5.09 -3.88
C ILE A 496 -37.74 6.23 -3.02
N ILE A 497 -37.57 7.50 -3.41
CA ILE A 497 -38.17 8.63 -2.70
C ILE A 497 -39.68 8.53 -2.72
N LEU A 498 -40.29 8.27 -3.88
CA LEU A 498 -41.75 8.21 -3.99
C LEU A 498 -42.32 7.10 -3.09
N THR A 499 -41.77 5.89 -3.18
CA THR A 499 -42.21 4.72 -2.42
C THR A 499 -42.00 4.90 -0.92
N SER A 500 -40.83 5.39 -0.49
CA SER A 500 -40.57 5.70 0.92
C SER A 500 -41.46 6.81 1.47
N THR A 501 -41.77 7.83 0.66
CA THR A 501 -42.71 8.89 1.03
C THR A 501 -44.13 8.34 1.21
N ILE A 502 -44.59 7.48 0.29
CA ILE A 502 -45.90 6.82 0.41
C ILE A 502 -45.95 5.95 1.67
N MET A 503 -44.91 5.15 1.93
CA MET A 503 -44.80 4.34 3.15
C MET A 503 -44.81 5.22 4.42
N ALA A 504 -44.06 6.32 4.43
CA ALA A 504 -44.00 7.23 5.56
C ALA A 504 -45.35 7.91 5.83
N LEU A 505 -46.05 8.35 4.79
CA LEU A 505 -47.37 8.97 4.91
C LEU A 505 -48.45 7.96 5.34
N THR A 506 -48.43 6.75 4.80
CA THR A 506 -49.40 5.70 5.17
C THR A 506 -49.17 5.22 6.59
N PHE A 507 -47.91 4.93 6.96
CA PHE A 507 -47.57 4.52 8.32
C PHE A 507 -47.82 5.66 9.32
N GLY A 508 -47.31 6.85 9.03
CA GLY A 508 -47.48 8.03 9.89
C GLY A 508 -48.96 8.42 10.05
N GLY A 509 -49.74 8.36 8.96
CA GLY A 509 -51.18 8.58 8.98
C GLY A 509 -51.92 7.54 9.82
N SER A 510 -51.63 6.26 9.62
CA SER A 510 -52.25 5.16 10.38
C SER A 510 -51.89 5.24 11.86
N PHE A 511 -50.62 5.48 12.18
CA PHE A 511 -50.15 5.64 13.55
C PHE A 511 -50.80 6.84 14.23
N ASN A 512 -50.87 7.98 13.56
CA ASN A 512 -51.53 9.18 14.08
C ASN A 512 -53.02 8.92 14.31
N PHE A 513 -53.72 8.25 13.38
CA PHE A 513 -55.13 7.92 13.56
C PHE A 513 -55.37 7.02 14.78
N LEU A 514 -54.52 6.00 14.98
CA LEU A 514 -54.64 5.06 16.10
C LEU A 514 -54.27 5.67 17.46
N THR A 515 -53.32 6.62 17.49
CA THR A 515 -52.77 7.16 18.75
C THR A 515 -53.36 8.51 19.14
N ARG A 516 -53.92 9.26 18.19
CA ARG A 516 -54.48 10.59 18.46
C ARG A 516 -55.79 10.46 19.21
N LYS A 517 -55.81 10.93 20.46
CA LYS A 517 -57.04 11.05 21.24
C LYS A 517 -57.97 12.07 20.58
N ILE A 518 -59.11 11.61 20.07
CA ILE A 518 -60.17 12.47 19.55
C ILE A 518 -60.94 13.01 20.76
N VAL A 519 -60.72 14.28 21.09
CA VAL A 519 -61.47 14.97 22.15
C VAL A 519 -62.70 15.64 21.53
N PRO A 520 -63.93 15.35 22.00
CA PRO A 520 -65.14 15.97 21.47
C PRO A 520 -65.12 17.49 21.72
N VAL A 521 -65.69 18.25 20.77
CA VAL A 521 -65.73 19.72 20.81
C VAL A 521 -66.40 20.27 22.08
N SER A 522 -67.27 19.48 22.73
CA SER A 522 -67.90 19.81 24.02
C SER A 522 -66.92 19.87 25.20
N GLU A 523 -65.78 19.18 25.10
CA GLU A 523 -64.70 19.19 26.10
C GLU A 523 -63.56 20.12 25.73
N LEU A 524 -63.63 20.81 24.58
CA LEU A 524 -62.73 21.93 24.32
C LEU A 524 -63.03 23.00 25.39
N PRO A 525 -62.02 23.43 26.18
CA PRO A 525 -62.24 24.50 27.13
C PRO A 525 -62.77 25.70 26.34
N LYS A 526 -64.00 26.16 26.65
CA LYS A 526 -64.53 27.43 26.14
C LYS A 526 -63.42 28.44 26.36
N SER A 527 -62.79 28.87 25.28
CA SER A 527 -61.76 29.89 25.35
C SER A 527 -62.37 31.07 26.08
N LYS A 528 -62.00 31.27 27.35
CA LYS A 528 -62.10 32.58 27.99
C LYS A 528 -61.15 33.45 27.16
N LYS A 529 -61.65 34.01 26.07
CA LYS A 529 -61.04 35.16 25.43
C LYS A 529 -60.99 36.23 26.52
N SER A 530 -59.85 36.34 27.20
CA SER A 530 -59.56 37.53 27.98
C SER A 530 -59.60 38.68 26.99
N SER A 531 -60.54 39.60 27.19
CA SER A 531 -60.71 40.73 26.29
C SER A 531 -59.41 41.53 26.26
N LEU A 532 -59.10 42.09 25.09
CA LEU A 532 -57.89 42.91 24.82
C LEU A 532 -57.62 43.95 25.94
N PHE A 533 -58.69 44.44 26.57
CA PHE A 533 -58.67 45.35 27.72
C PHE A 533 -57.94 44.81 28.97
N GLN A 534 -58.01 43.51 29.28
CA GLN A 534 -57.29 42.91 30.41
C GLN A 534 -55.78 42.81 30.16
N ARG A 535 -55.35 42.61 28.89
CA ARG A 535 -53.94 42.63 28.50
C ARG A 535 -53.33 44.04 28.50
N ILE A 536 -54.12 45.06 28.20
CA ILE A 536 -53.66 46.46 28.25
C ILE A 536 -53.53 46.94 29.70
N ARG A 537 -54.48 46.57 30.58
CA ARG A 537 -54.43 46.95 32.01
C ARG A 537 -53.25 46.34 32.76
N SER A 538 -52.81 45.13 32.40
CA SER A 538 -51.62 44.51 33.01
C SER A 538 -50.30 45.11 32.51
N LYS A 539 -50.26 45.68 31.29
CA LYS A 539 -49.08 46.40 30.80
C LYS A 539 -48.95 47.82 31.36
N LEU A 540 -50.05 48.50 31.67
CA LEU A 540 -50.03 49.83 32.30
C LEU A 540 -49.64 49.79 33.78
N LYS A 541 -50.01 48.73 34.52
CA LYS A 541 -49.60 48.56 35.93
C LYS A 541 -48.11 48.23 36.13
N ARG A 542 -47.36 47.98 35.06
CA ARG A 542 -45.94 47.61 35.12
C ARG A 542 -44.98 48.79 34.86
N LYS A 543 -45.50 50.02 34.74
CA LYS A 543 -44.71 51.21 34.38
C LYS A 543 -44.58 52.27 35.48
N ASP A 544 -45.18 52.09 36.66
CA ASP A 544 -45.06 53.02 37.80
C ASP A 544 -44.55 52.31 39.08
N SER A 545 -43.52 51.47 38.96
CA SER A 545 -42.75 50.97 40.11
C SER A 545 -41.26 50.95 39.82
#